data_AF-A0A7S0TNU7-F1
#
_entry.id   AF-A0A7S0TNU7-F1
#
_cell.length_a   1.000
_cell.length_b   1.000
_cell.length_c   1.000
_cell.angle_alpha   90.00
_cell.angle_beta   90.00
_cell.angle_gamma   90.00
#
_symmetry.space_group_name_H-M   'P 1'
#
loop_
_entity.id
_entity.type
_entity.pdbx_description
1 polymer ?
#
loop_
_entity_poly.entity_id
_entity_poly.type
_entity_poly.pdbx_seq_one_letter_code
_entity_poly.pdbx_strand_id
1 'polypeptide(L)'
;FELSVSPPQVLFQSINGKKHEPVEEVTVEVDSEFQSAIVKKLTERKGQVMEIRESSDEGRTRITLHVPSRGMLGYRSIFFTDSRGTGILQRLYLEHQPYAGE
;
A
#
# COMPACT_ATOMS: atom_id res chain seq x y z
N PHE A 1 8.53 -3.14 30.82
CA PHE A 1 8.06 -4.48 30.43
C PHE A 1 9.01 -5.02 29.38
N GLU A 2 9.28 -6.32 29.39
CA GLU A 2 10.07 -7.00 28.36
C GLU A 2 9.23 -8.16 27.79
N LEU A 3 9.11 -8.21 26.47
CA LEU A 3 8.34 -9.23 25.75
C LEU A 3 8.89 -9.40 24.33
N SER A 4 8.65 -10.57 23.74
CA SER A 4 8.97 -10.86 22.34
C SER A 4 7.69 -11.00 21.51
N VAL A 5 7.70 -10.48 20.29
CA VAL A 5 6.56 -10.55 19.35
C VAL A 5 6.96 -11.24 18.05
N SER A 6 6.05 -12.06 17.51
CA SER A 6 6.20 -12.66 16.19
C SER A 6 5.94 -11.61 15.09
N PRO A 7 6.45 -11.84 13.85
CA PRO A 7 6.10 -11.00 12.72
C PRO A 7 4.58 -10.96 12.48
N PRO A 8 4.01 -9.80 12.11
CA PRO A 8 2.60 -9.69 11.78
C PRO A 8 2.24 -10.52 10.55
N GLN A 9 1.06 -11.14 10.56
CA GLN A 9 0.50 -11.90 9.44
C GLN A 9 -0.92 -11.41 9.14
N VAL A 10 -1.33 -11.50 7.87
CA VAL A 10 -2.71 -11.21 7.48
C VAL A 10 -3.63 -12.37 7.81
N LEU A 11 -4.89 -12.06 8.13
CA LEU A 11 -5.92 -13.06 8.35
C LEU A 11 -6.66 -13.31 7.03
N PHE A 12 -6.54 -14.52 6.50
CA PHE A 12 -7.30 -14.95 5.33
C PHE A 12 -8.71 -15.37 5.73
N GLN A 13 -9.67 -15.15 4.83
CA GLN A 13 -11.05 -15.60 4.99
C GLN A 13 -11.46 -16.49 3.84
N SER A 14 -12.29 -17.50 4.11
CA SER A 14 -12.93 -18.30 3.06
C SER A 14 -14.34 -17.78 2.86
N ILE A 15 -14.60 -17.22 1.67
CA ILE A 15 -15.92 -16.70 1.29
C ILE A 15 -16.33 -17.45 0.04
N ASN A 16 -17.45 -18.17 0.10
CA ASN A 16 -17.97 -19.00 -1.00
C ASN A 16 -16.93 -20.00 -1.56
N GLY A 17 -16.14 -20.63 -0.67
CA GLY A 17 -15.11 -21.59 -1.04
C GLY A 17 -13.85 -21.00 -1.67
N LYS A 18 -13.73 -19.67 -1.76
CA LYS A 18 -12.55 -18.98 -2.29
C LYS A 18 -11.78 -18.27 -1.17
N LYS A 19 -10.45 -18.35 -1.24
CA LYS A 19 -9.53 -17.63 -0.34
C LYS A 19 -9.57 -16.13 -0.64
N HIS A 20 -9.80 -15.33 0.39
CA HIS A 20 -9.81 -13.88 0.33
C HIS A 20 -8.78 -13.33 1.32
N GLU A 21 -8.22 -12.16 1.01
CA GLU A 21 -7.29 -11.42 1.86
C GLU A 21 -7.77 -9.97 2.04
N PRO A 22 -7.43 -9.32 3.16
CA PRO A 22 -7.82 -7.93 3.40
C PRO A 22 -7.04 -6.99 2.48
N VAL A 23 -7.75 -6.10 1.80
CA VAL A 23 -7.21 -5.07 0.92
C VAL A 23 -7.39 -3.69 1.56
N GLU A 24 -6.39 -2.85 1.38
CA GLU A 24 -6.37 -1.47 1.85
C GLU A 24 -6.39 -0.53 0.64
N GLU A 25 -7.16 0.56 0.76
CA GLU A 25 -6.97 1.74 -0.06
C GLU A 25 -5.76 2.51 0.46
N VAL A 26 -4.76 2.66 -0.40
CA VAL A 26 -3.50 3.33 -0.11
C VAL A 26 -3.46 4.61 -0.92
N THR A 27 -3.47 5.75 -0.22
CA THR A 27 -3.28 7.07 -0.82
C THR A 27 -1.87 7.55 -0.54
N VAL A 28 -1.13 7.89 -1.58
CA VAL A 28 0.20 8.47 -1.51
C VAL A 28 0.19 9.87 -2.08
N GLU A 29 0.83 10.81 -1.40
CA GLU A 29 1.17 12.11 -1.97
C GLU A 29 2.68 12.33 -1.90
N VAL A 30 3.31 12.57 -3.04
CA VAL A 30 4.77 12.67 -3.15
C VAL A 30 5.16 13.62 -4.28
N ASP A 31 6.38 14.15 -4.25
CA ASP A 31 6.92 14.93 -5.37
C ASP A 31 6.91 14.08 -6.65
N SER A 32 6.50 14.69 -7.77
CA SER A 32 6.25 13.96 -9.03
C SER A 32 7.47 13.18 -9.55
N GLU A 33 8.69 13.60 -9.18
CA GLU A 33 9.92 12.88 -9.52
C GLU A 33 10.00 11.47 -8.91
N PHE A 34 9.37 11.24 -7.75
CA PHE A 34 9.41 9.95 -7.04
C PHE A 34 8.21 9.05 -7.37
N GLN A 35 7.17 9.59 -8.02
CA GLN A 35 5.93 8.87 -8.35
C GLN A 35 6.19 7.50 -8.98
N SER A 36 7.03 7.45 -10.03
CA SER A 36 7.31 6.23 -10.77
C SER A 36 7.93 5.13 -9.91
N ALA A 37 8.82 5.50 -8.97
CA ALA A 37 9.45 4.55 -8.06
C ALA A 37 8.44 3.98 -7.06
N ILE A 38 7.56 4.84 -6.52
CA ILE A 38 6.53 4.42 -5.57
C ILE A 38 5.50 3.50 -6.23
N VAL A 39 4.96 3.90 -7.40
CA VAL A 39 3.99 3.09 -8.15
C VAL A 39 4.58 1.71 -8.44
N LYS A 40 5.81 1.64 -8.97
CA LYS A 40 6.46 0.37 -9.28
C LYS A 40 6.52 -0.56 -8.07
N LYS A 41 6.98 -0.06 -6.92
CA LYS A 41 7.10 -0.87 -5.70
C LYS A 41 5.77 -1.34 -5.15
N LEU A 42 4.72 -0.51 -5.22
CA LEU A 42 3.39 -0.90 -4.77
C LEU A 42 2.75 -1.91 -5.72
N THR A 43 2.96 -1.77 -7.04
CA THR A 43 2.49 -2.75 -8.03
C THR A 43 3.19 -4.10 -7.88
N GLU A 44 4.50 -4.13 -7.62
CA GLU A 44 5.24 -5.36 -7.27
C GLU A 44 4.66 -6.05 -6.02
N ARG A 45 4.03 -5.27 -5.13
CA ARG A 45 3.32 -5.72 -3.93
C ARG A 45 1.85 -6.04 -4.17
N LYS A 46 1.48 -6.35 -5.42
CA LYS A 46 0.12 -6.65 -5.89
C LYS A 46 -0.85 -5.48 -5.79
N GLY A 47 -0.32 -4.26 -5.69
CA GLY A 47 -1.12 -3.04 -5.74
C GLY A 47 -1.71 -2.81 -7.13
N GLN A 48 -2.97 -2.37 -7.17
CA GLN A 48 -3.64 -1.94 -8.38
C GLN A 48 -3.85 -0.43 -8.31
N VAL A 49 -3.34 0.29 -9.31
CA VAL A 49 -3.53 1.74 -9.41
C VAL A 49 -4.98 2.01 -9.76
N MET A 50 -5.67 2.74 -8.88
CA MET A 50 -7.03 3.19 -9.12
C MET A 50 -7.04 4.56 -9.78
N GLU A 51 -6.12 5.43 -9.33
CA GLU A 51 -6.10 6.80 -9.77
C GLU A 51 -4.73 7.45 -9.57
N ILE A 52 -4.37 8.31 -10.52
CA ILE A 52 -3.23 9.22 -10.43
C ILE A 52 -3.73 10.61 -10.81
N ARG A 53 -3.51 11.59 -9.94
CA ARG A 53 -3.86 13.00 -10.17
C ARG A 53 -2.76 13.91 -9.68
N GLU A 54 -2.62 15.06 -10.33
CA GLU A 54 -1.81 16.15 -9.78
C GLU A 54 -2.43 16.61 -8.45
N SER A 55 -1.59 16.87 -7.46
CA SER A 55 -2.05 17.40 -6.17
C SER A 55 -2.43 18.87 -6.30
N SER A 56 -3.12 19.40 -5.29
CA SER A 56 -3.35 20.85 -5.18
C SER A 56 -2.05 21.62 -4.94
N ASP A 57 -1.03 20.95 -4.39
CA ASP A 57 0.32 21.49 -4.24
C ASP A 57 1.12 21.29 -5.53
N GLU A 58 1.64 22.38 -6.08
CA GLU A 58 2.41 22.38 -7.33
C GLU A 58 3.63 21.43 -7.22
N GLY A 59 3.81 20.58 -8.23
CA GLY A 59 4.92 19.62 -8.29
C GLY A 59 4.73 18.33 -7.49
N ARG A 60 3.55 18.11 -6.89
CA ARG A 60 3.21 16.86 -6.18
C ARG A 60 2.14 16.08 -6.93
N THR A 61 2.20 14.75 -6.82
CA THR A 61 1.20 13.83 -7.34
C THR A 61 0.51 13.11 -6.19
N ARG A 62 -0.81 12.98 -6.27
CA ARG A 62 -1.61 12.05 -5.46
C ARG A 62 -1.88 10.77 -6.24
N ILE A 63 -1.62 9.62 -5.61
CA ILE A 63 -1.78 8.28 -6.16
C ILE A 63 -2.69 7.49 -5.23
N THR A 64 -3.76 6.90 -5.75
CA THR A 64 -4.63 5.98 -5.01
C THR A 64 -4.48 4.58 -5.57
N LEU A 65 -4.20 3.60 -4.71
CA LEU A 65 -4.05 2.20 -5.07
C LEU A 65 -4.85 1.31 -4.13
N HIS A 66 -5.34 0.18 -4.63
CA HIS A 66 -5.80 -0.92 -3.80
C HIS A 66 -4.67 -1.92 -3.62
N VAL A 67 -4.24 -2.16 -2.39
CA VAL A 67 -3.10 -3.02 -2.08
C VAL A 67 -3.49 -4.05 -1.03
N PRO A 68 -3.20 -5.35 -1.22
CA PRO A 68 -3.36 -6.32 -0.15
C PRO A 68 -2.58 -5.90 1.09
N SER A 69 -3.19 -6.02 2.27
CA SER A 69 -2.58 -5.62 3.55
C SER A 69 -1.24 -6.32 3.78
N ARG A 70 -1.09 -7.54 3.23
CA ARG A 70 0.15 -8.33 3.22
C ARG A 70 1.28 -7.62 2.49
N GLY A 71 0.98 -7.03 1.33
CA GLY A 71 1.94 -6.26 0.53
C GLY A 71 2.47 -5.02 1.27
N MET A 72 1.70 -4.48 2.21
CA MET A 72 2.05 -3.29 2.98
C MET A 72 2.91 -3.58 4.23
N LEU A 73 3.08 -4.84 4.62
CA LEU A 73 3.94 -5.21 5.74
C LEU A 73 5.39 -4.74 5.49
N GLY A 74 5.91 -3.91 6.40
CA GLY A 74 7.25 -3.33 6.31
C GLY A 74 7.42 -2.21 5.28
N TYR A 75 6.42 -1.91 4.44
CA TYR A 75 6.59 -0.93 3.36
C TYR A 75 6.76 0.51 3.86
N ARG A 76 6.14 0.88 5.00
CA ARG A 76 6.19 2.24 5.54
C ARG A 76 7.63 2.78 5.70
N SER A 77 8.56 1.95 6.17
CA SER A 77 9.96 2.37 6.31
C SER A 77 10.65 2.59 4.97
N ILE A 78 10.35 1.74 3.98
CA ILE A 78 10.89 1.83 2.62
C ILE A 78 10.37 3.07 1.91
N PHE A 79 9.07 3.36 2.07
CA PHE A 79 8.40 4.53 1.51
C PHE A 79 9.09 5.85 1.88
N PHE A 80 9.47 6.03 3.16
CA PHE A 80 10.15 7.25 3.59
C PHE A 80 11.55 7.38 2.98
N THR A 81 12.25 6.27 2.76
CA THR A 81 13.54 6.29 2.04
C THR A 81 13.35 6.69 0.58
N ASP A 82 12.35 6.12 -0.09
CA ASP A 82 12.09 6.37 -1.51
C ASP A 82 11.59 7.79 -1.79
N SER A 83 10.81 8.34 -0.87
CA SER A 83 10.29 9.71 -0.94
C SER A 83 11.21 10.75 -0.29
N ARG A 84 12.42 10.35 0.17
CA ARG A 84 13.34 11.22 0.92
C ARG A 84 12.68 11.95 2.10
N GLY A 85 11.68 11.33 2.71
CA GLY A 85 10.94 11.88 3.84
C GLY A 85 9.84 12.90 3.49
N THR A 86 9.64 13.27 2.21
CA THR A 86 8.66 14.28 1.82
C THR A 86 7.26 13.71 1.57
N GLY A 87 7.16 12.39 1.41
CA GLY A 87 5.92 11.70 1.06
C GLY A 87 4.93 11.56 2.21
N ILE A 88 3.64 11.60 1.88
CA ILE A 88 2.52 11.26 2.76
C ILE A 88 1.98 9.90 2.32
N LEU A 89 1.78 8.99 3.29
CA LEU A 89 1.22 7.66 3.07
C LEU A 89 0.03 7.46 4.01
N GLN A 90 -1.16 7.36 3.44
CA GLN A 90 -2.39 7.00 4.14
C GLN A 90 -2.82 5.60 3.71
N ARG A 91 -3.35 4.84 4.66
CA ARG A 91 -3.84 3.47 4.46
C ARG A 91 -5.19 3.35 5.16
N LEU A 92 -6.19 2.85 4.45
CA LEU A 92 -7.52 2.60 4.98
C LEU A 92 -7.93 1.18 4.60
N TYR A 93 -8.45 0.39 5.54
CA TYR A 93 -9.05 -0.88 5.19
C TYR A 93 -10.24 -0.65 4.25
N LEU A 94 -10.25 -1.33 3.11
CA LEU A 94 -11.32 -1.26 2.13
C LEU A 94 -12.28 -2.42 2.32
N GLU A 95 -11.83 -3.63 1.99
CA GLU A 95 -12.64 -4.85 2.03
C GLU A 95 -11.76 -6.11 1.93
N HIS A 96 -12.37 -7.29 2.03
CA HIS A 96 -11.72 -8.55 1.66
C HIS A 96 -11.95 -8.84 0.18
N GLN A 97 -10.87 -9.06 -0.58
CA GLN A 97 -10.93 -9.37 -2.00
C GLN A 97 -10.32 -10.76 -2.26
N PRO A 98 -10.63 -11.41 -3.41
CA PRO A 98 -10.02 -12.68 -3.78
C PRO A 98 -8.49 -12.60 -3.71
N TYR A 99 -7.86 -13.68 -3.24
CA TYR A 99 -6.41 -13.75 -3.07
C TYR A 99 -5.66 -13.33 -4.33
N ALA A 100 -4.79 -12.32 -4.22
CA ALA A 100 -4.09 -11.70 -5.35
C ALA A 100 -2.89 -12.52 -5.87
N GLY A 101 -2.68 -13.73 -5.32
CA GLY A 101 -1.56 -14.60 -5.62
C GLY A 101 -0.34 -14.32 -4.73
N GLU A 102 0.65 -15.20 -4.80
CA GLU A 102 1.90 -15.08 -4.04
C GLU A 102 2.68 -13.80 -4.39
#